data_AF-A0A3B9J851-F1
#
_entry.id   AF-A0A3B9J851-F1
#
_cell.length_a   1.000
_cell.length_b   1.000
_cell.length_c   1.000
_cell.angle_alpha   90.00
_cell.angle_beta   90.00
_cell.angle_gamma   90.00
#
_symmetry.space_group_name_H-M   'P 1'
#
loop_
_entity.id
_entity.type
_entity.pdbx_description
1 polymer ?
#
loop_
_entity_poly.entity_id
_entity_poly.type
_entity_poly.pdbx_seq_one_letter_code
_entity_poly.pdbx_strand_id
1 'polypeptide(L)'
;MSILWYEWLTVIGIGALIGITDIISRYRDEPDDALGTMPSIFYLFVNAAASSLTLICIRAFEWNFGLQGQQAAWAQVLVAGFGAMAILRTSLWTVQVGEQSIPIGLNGFLDAILGTVDRAVDRKRAQQRAESVSVIMKDVDFDKAAQALPSYCFGLLQNLSAEEQEKFGRKVALLAAAPMHNRVKSLLLGLSLMNLVGEKVLETAVANLGADIQVTTPVVVVVESPVVS
;
A
#
# COMPACT_ATOMS: atom_id res chain seq x y z
N MET A 1 40.75 1.67 -19.06
CA MET A 1 39.37 1.17 -19.17
C MET A 1 38.44 2.37 -19.14
N SER A 2 37.97 2.85 -20.29
CA SER A 2 36.99 3.95 -20.33
C SER A 2 35.69 3.43 -19.75
N ILE A 3 35.33 3.88 -18.55
CA ILE A 3 34.04 3.56 -17.93
C ILE A 3 32.97 4.27 -18.74
N LEU A 4 32.22 3.52 -19.52
CA LEU A 4 31.19 4.07 -20.36
C LEU A 4 29.88 4.06 -19.58
N TRP A 5 29.46 5.25 -19.14
CA TRP A 5 28.29 5.48 -18.29
C TRP A 5 27.01 4.82 -18.82
N TYR A 6 26.89 4.63 -20.14
CA TYR A 6 25.76 3.95 -20.75
C TYR A 6 25.67 2.46 -20.39
N GLU A 7 26.79 1.78 -20.10
CA GLU A 7 26.81 0.36 -19.70
C GLU A 7 26.16 0.17 -18.33
N TRP A 8 26.40 1.11 -17.41
CA TRP A 8 25.79 1.16 -16.09
C TRP A 8 24.29 1.43 -16.17
N LEU A 9 23.88 2.42 -16.96
CA LEU A 9 22.46 2.70 -17.20
C LEU A 9 21.75 1.48 -17.79
N THR A 10 22.43 0.75 -18.68
CA THR A 10 21.85 -0.46 -19.30
C THR A 10 21.69 -1.58 -18.25
N VAL A 11 22.69 -1.86 -17.43
CA VAL A 11 22.60 -2.87 -16.36
C VAL A 11 21.51 -2.52 -15.35
N ILE A 12 21.45 -1.26 -14.91
CA ILE A 12 20.42 -0.76 -14.00
C ILE A 12 19.04 -0.91 -14.63
N GLY A 13 18.90 -0.52 -15.90
CA GLY A 13 17.65 -0.63 -16.66
C GLY A 13 17.18 -2.06 -16.82
N ILE A 14 18.07 -3.00 -17.14
CA ILE A 14 17.74 -4.43 -17.23
C ILE A 14 17.26 -4.94 -15.87
N GLY A 15 17.97 -4.63 -14.79
CA GLY A 15 17.57 -5.02 -13.44
C GLY A 15 16.19 -4.49 -13.08
N ALA A 16 15.94 -3.20 -13.31
CA ALA A 16 14.64 -2.58 -13.04
C ALA A 16 13.52 -3.20 -13.89
N LEU A 17 13.72 -3.42 -15.19
CA LEU A 17 12.72 -4.02 -16.08
C LEU A 17 12.33 -5.45 -15.67
N ILE A 18 13.30 -6.25 -15.24
CA ILE A 18 13.01 -7.59 -14.73
C ILE A 18 12.21 -7.50 -13.42
N GLY A 19 12.57 -6.56 -12.53
CA GLY A 19 11.81 -6.29 -11.31
C GLY A 19 10.36 -5.87 -11.59
N ILE A 20 10.13 -5.01 -12.59
CA ILE A 20 8.79 -4.61 -13.06
C ILE A 20 8.01 -5.84 -13.55
N THR A 21 8.66 -6.71 -14.34
CA THR A 21 8.04 -7.92 -14.87
C THR A 21 7.57 -8.85 -13.75
N ASP A 22 8.36 -9.00 -12.69
CA ASP A 22 7.97 -9.80 -11.52
C ASP A 22 6.79 -9.18 -10.76
N ILE A 23 6.77 -7.86 -10.58
CA ILE A 23 5.65 -7.17 -9.94
C ILE A 23 4.36 -7.36 -10.75
N ILE A 24 4.39 -7.12 -12.07
CA ILE A 24 3.23 -7.28 -12.95
C ILE A 24 2.73 -8.73 -12.93
N SER A 25 3.65 -9.70 -12.88
CA SER A 25 3.27 -11.12 -12.82
C SER A 25 2.56 -11.51 -11.52
N ARG A 26 2.84 -10.79 -10.41
CA ARG A 26 2.26 -11.03 -9.08
C ARG A 26 0.94 -10.30 -8.88
N TYR A 27 0.80 -9.09 -9.43
CA TYR A 27 -0.37 -8.22 -9.26
C TYR A 27 -1.08 -8.03 -10.60
N ARG A 28 -1.54 -9.15 -11.18
CA ARG A 28 -2.12 -9.20 -12.53
C ARG A 28 -3.40 -8.36 -12.68
N ASP A 29 -4.11 -8.14 -11.58
CA ASP A 29 -5.44 -7.52 -11.59
C ASP A 29 -5.38 -5.98 -11.52
N GLU A 30 -4.31 -5.39 -10.95
CA GLU A 30 -4.09 -3.92 -10.87
C GLU A 30 -2.58 -3.57 -10.90
N PRO A 31 -1.91 -3.69 -12.06
CA PRO A 31 -0.45 -3.53 -12.15
C PRO A 31 0.03 -2.09 -11.94
N ASP A 32 -0.79 -1.10 -12.29
CA ASP A 32 -0.40 0.32 -12.28
C ASP A 32 -0.31 0.87 -10.84
N ASP A 33 -1.30 0.52 -10.00
CA ASP A 33 -1.32 0.89 -8.58
C ASP A 33 -0.25 0.14 -7.79
N ALA A 34 0.06 -1.10 -8.16
CA ALA A 34 1.10 -1.90 -7.53
C ALA A 34 2.50 -1.32 -7.72
N LEU A 35 2.83 -0.81 -8.92
CA LEU A 35 4.15 -0.26 -9.25
C LEU A 35 4.48 1.03 -8.48
N GLY A 36 3.46 1.82 -8.14
CA GLY A 36 3.60 3.09 -7.42
C GLY A 36 3.82 2.95 -5.91
N THR A 37 3.74 1.74 -5.37
CA THR A 37 3.89 1.51 -3.93
C THR A 37 5.36 1.56 -3.48
N MET A 38 5.62 2.03 -2.27
CA MET A 38 6.97 2.06 -1.69
C MET A 38 7.68 0.69 -1.69
N PRO A 39 7.00 -0.45 -1.40
CA PRO A 39 7.61 -1.78 -1.52
C PRO A 39 8.07 -2.10 -2.95
N SER A 40 7.26 -1.77 -3.95
CA SER A 40 7.62 -1.94 -5.36
C SER A 40 8.82 -1.10 -5.74
N ILE A 41 8.88 0.17 -5.33
CA ILE A 41 10.03 1.06 -5.58
C ILE A 41 11.32 0.49 -4.96
N PHE A 42 11.25 0.02 -3.71
CA PHE A 42 12.39 -0.60 -3.05
C PHE A 42 12.82 -1.90 -3.72
N TYR A 43 11.86 -2.72 -4.13
CA TYR A 43 12.13 -3.93 -4.90
C TYR A 43 12.86 -3.61 -6.21
N LEU A 44 12.41 -2.62 -6.97
CA LEU A 44 13.08 -2.15 -8.18
C LEU A 44 14.51 -1.66 -7.90
N PHE A 45 14.72 -0.95 -6.80
CA PHE A 45 16.05 -0.51 -6.37
C PHE A 45 16.98 -1.70 -6.07
N VAL A 46 16.50 -2.70 -5.33
CA VAL A 46 17.29 -3.91 -5.01
C VAL A 46 17.69 -4.65 -6.30
N ASN A 47 16.78 -4.78 -7.26
CA ASN A 47 17.04 -5.41 -8.55
C ASN A 47 18.11 -4.66 -9.36
N ALA A 48 18.02 -3.33 -9.41
CA ALA A 48 19.02 -2.47 -10.06
C ALA A 48 20.39 -2.55 -9.35
N ALA A 49 20.41 -2.54 -8.02
CA ALA A 49 21.62 -2.63 -7.22
C ALA A 49 22.33 -3.98 -7.37
N ALA A 50 21.58 -5.10 -7.36
CA ALA A 50 22.14 -6.43 -7.53
C ALA A 50 22.76 -6.65 -8.92
N SER A 51 22.09 -6.14 -9.96
CA SER A 51 22.61 -6.16 -11.34
C SER A 51 23.91 -5.36 -11.43
N SER A 52 23.94 -4.18 -10.79
CA SER A 52 25.14 -3.32 -10.74
C SER A 52 26.29 -3.97 -9.97
N LEU A 53 26.02 -4.57 -8.82
CA LEU A 53 27.02 -5.30 -8.02
C LEU A 53 27.60 -6.49 -8.79
N THR A 54 26.76 -7.19 -9.56
CA THR A 54 27.21 -8.29 -10.41
C THR A 54 28.15 -7.79 -11.51
N LEU A 55 27.85 -6.64 -12.12
CA LEU A 55 28.77 -6.01 -13.08
C LEU A 55 30.09 -5.59 -12.42
N ILE A 56 30.06 -5.06 -11.19
CA ILE A 56 31.26 -4.75 -10.40
C ILE A 56 32.12 -6.01 -10.23
N CYS A 57 31.53 -7.11 -9.79
CA CYS A 57 32.24 -8.38 -9.60
C CYS A 57 32.84 -8.88 -10.92
N ILE A 58 32.04 -8.95 -11.99
CA ILE A 58 32.50 -9.41 -13.31
C ILE A 58 33.71 -8.61 -13.80
N ARG A 59 33.70 -7.29 -13.61
CA ARG A 59 34.83 -6.43 -13.99
C ARG A 59 36.03 -6.55 -13.07
N ALA A 60 35.80 -6.68 -11.76
CA ALA A 60 36.87 -6.85 -10.78
C ALA A 60 37.63 -8.17 -10.98
N PHE A 61 36.96 -9.22 -11.44
CA PHE A 61 37.56 -10.52 -11.77
C PHE A 61 37.99 -10.66 -13.23
N GLU A 62 37.87 -9.59 -14.03
CA GLU A 62 38.21 -9.57 -15.46
C GLU A 62 37.55 -10.71 -16.27
N TRP A 63 36.31 -11.07 -15.91
CA TRP A 63 35.55 -12.08 -16.62
C TRP A 63 35.10 -11.55 -17.97
N ASN A 64 35.83 -11.92 -19.02
CA ASN A 64 35.60 -11.47 -20.38
C ASN A 64 34.83 -12.48 -21.24
N PHE A 65 34.50 -13.66 -20.70
CA PHE A 65 33.75 -14.71 -21.39
C PHE A 65 34.32 -15.13 -22.76
N GLY A 66 35.65 -15.05 -22.91
CA GLY A 66 36.34 -15.37 -24.17
C GLY A 66 36.23 -14.29 -25.26
N LEU A 67 35.62 -13.15 -24.97
CA LEU A 67 35.47 -12.01 -25.88
C LEU A 67 36.50 -10.92 -25.56
N GLN A 68 36.68 -9.98 -26.49
CA GLN A 68 37.60 -8.85 -26.32
C GLN A 68 36.93 -7.51 -26.65
N GLY A 69 37.48 -6.43 -26.07
CA GLY A 69 37.05 -5.06 -26.33
C GLY A 69 35.57 -4.82 -26.03
N GLN A 70 34.87 -4.15 -26.96
CA GLN A 70 33.47 -3.79 -26.82
C GLN A 70 32.53 -5.01 -26.65
N GLN A 71 32.86 -6.13 -27.30
CA GLN A 71 32.03 -7.34 -27.25
C GLN A 71 32.04 -7.95 -25.85
N ALA A 72 33.20 -7.96 -25.18
CA ALA A 72 33.30 -8.38 -23.79
C ALA A 72 32.47 -7.48 -22.89
N ALA A 73 32.56 -6.15 -23.04
CA ALA A 73 31.81 -5.21 -22.22
C ALA A 73 30.29 -5.41 -22.30
N TRP A 74 29.74 -5.62 -23.50
CA TRP A 74 28.31 -5.92 -23.69
C TRP A 74 27.91 -7.29 -23.12
N ALA A 75 28.75 -8.32 -23.29
CA ALA A 75 28.49 -9.62 -22.68
C ALA A 75 28.45 -9.51 -21.15
N GLN A 76 29.37 -8.78 -20.54
CA GLN A 76 29.38 -8.52 -19.10
C GLN A 76 28.11 -7.81 -18.63
N VAL A 77 27.63 -6.81 -19.36
CA VAL A 77 26.37 -6.09 -19.07
C VAL A 77 25.17 -7.05 -19.10
N LEU A 78 25.07 -7.89 -20.13
CA LEU A 78 23.98 -8.85 -20.27
C LEU A 78 24.02 -9.92 -19.18
N VAL A 79 25.19 -10.51 -18.94
CA VAL A 79 25.37 -11.51 -17.87
C VAL A 79 25.11 -10.89 -16.50
N ALA A 80 25.53 -9.64 -16.26
CA ALA A 80 25.24 -8.95 -15.00
C ALA A 80 23.74 -8.72 -14.80
N GLY A 81 23.06 -8.18 -15.81
CA GLY A 81 21.63 -7.85 -15.73
C GLY A 81 20.74 -9.08 -15.55
N PHE A 82 20.94 -10.12 -16.37
CA PHE A 82 20.12 -11.34 -16.31
C PHE A 82 20.61 -12.32 -15.23
N GLY A 83 21.93 -12.44 -15.03
CA GLY A 83 22.54 -13.37 -14.09
C GLY A 83 22.33 -12.99 -12.63
N ALA A 84 22.27 -11.70 -12.31
CA ALA A 84 21.90 -11.24 -10.97
C ALA A 84 20.54 -11.80 -10.54
N MET A 85 19.58 -11.91 -11.45
CA MET A 85 18.24 -12.42 -11.17
C MET A 85 18.23 -13.91 -10.85
N ALA A 86 19.09 -14.70 -11.51
CA ALA A 86 19.24 -16.11 -11.18
C ALA A 86 19.75 -16.29 -9.73
N ILE A 87 20.72 -15.47 -9.32
CA ILE A 87 21.28 -15.49 -7.96
C ILE A 87 20.24 -15.01 -6.93
N LEU A 88 19.58 -13.88 -7.18
CA LEU A 88 18.55 -13.32 -6.29
C LEU A 88 17.35 -14.27 -6.10
N ARG A 89 16.98 -15.02 -7.14
CA ARG A 89 15.88 -16.00 -7.08
C ARG A 89 16.27 -17.32 -6.43
N THR A 90 17.56 -17.55 -6.15
CA THR A 90 17.99 -18.79 -5.51
C THR A 90 17.61 -18.77 -4.02
N SER A 91 16.58 -19.53 -3.66
CA SER A 91 16.28 -19.84 -2.26
C SER A 91 17.28 -20.90 -1.79
N LEU A 92 18.26 -20.51 -0.96
CA LEU A 92 19.30 -21.44 -0.53
C LEU A 92 18.80 -22.46 0.49
N TRP A 93 17.83 -22.12 1.36
CA TRP A 93 17.13 -23.07 2.24
C TRP A 93 15.75 -22.55 2.68
N THR A 94 14.83 -23.44 3.05
CA THR A 94 13.59 -23.09 3.77
C THR A 94 13.59 -23.81 5.10
N VAL A 95 13.49 -23.08 6.21
CA VAL A 95 13.40 -23.68 7.55
C VAL A 95 11.95 -23.60 8.02
N GLN A 96 11.40 -24.75 8.37
CA GLN A 96 10.09 -24.82 9.02
C GLN A 96 10.26 -24.55 10.51
N VAL A 97 9.59 -23.51 11.02
CA VAL A 97 9.50 -23.22 12.45
C VAL A 97 8.01 -23.26 12.82
N GLY A 98 7.57 -24.35 13.44
CA GLY A 98 6.14 -24.60 13.68
C GLY A 98 5.38 -24.84 12.37
N GLU A 99 4.24 -24.18 12.17
CA GLU A 99 3.45 -24.27 10.91
C GLU A 99 3.88 -23.23 9.85
N GLN A 100 4.87 -22.39 10.14
CA GLN A 100 5.34 -21.37 9.19
C GLN A 100 6.65 -21.80 8.54
N SER A 101 6.64 -21.86 7.20
CA SER A 101 7.83 -22.05 6.38
C SER A 101 8.49 -20.70 6.15
N ILE A 102 9.70 -20.51 6.70
CA ILE A 102 10.48 -19.28 6.51
C ILE A 102 11.59 -19.59 5.50
N PRO A 103 11.56 -19.00 4.29
CA PRO A 103 12.68 -19.09 3.36
C PRO A 103 13.91 -18.39 3.94
N ILE A 104 14.97 -19.16 4.21
CA ILE A 104 16.30 -18.67 4.57
C ILE A 104 17.10 -18.49 3.28
N GLY A 105 17.14 -17.25 2.81
CA GLY A 105 17.89 -16.82 1.63
C GLY A 105 17.96 -15.30 1.57
N LEU A 106 18.50 -14.74 0.47
CA LEU A 106 18.56 -13.28 0.29
C LEU A 106 17.16 -12.63 0.35
N ASN A 107 16.13 -13.35 -0.11
CA ASN A 107 14.72 -12.94 0.02
C ASN A 107 14.28 -12.82 1.48
N GLY A 108 14.64 -13.75 2.37
CA GLY A 108 14.30 -13.65 3.80
C GLY A 108 14.95 -12.47 4.52
N PHE A 109 16.15 -12.04 4.08
CA PHE A 109 16.78 -10.81 4.57
C PHE A 109 16.05 -9.55 4.09
N LEU A 110 15.63 -9.52 2.82
CA LEU A 110 14.78 -8.45 2.28
C LEU A 110 13.44 -8.41 3.01
N ASP A 111 12.81 -9.56 3.24
CA ASP A 111 11.55 -9.67 3.99
C ASP A 111 11.69 -9.17 5.44
N ALA A 112 12.84 -9.41 6.09
CA ALA A 112 13.10 -8.91 7.43
C ALA A 112 13.26 -7.38 7.50
N ILE A 113 13.94 -6.78 6.50
CA ILE A 113 14.05 -5.31 6.36
C ILE A 113 12.70 -4.70 5.98
N LEU A 114 11.97 -5.34 5.07
CA LEU A 114 10.64 -4.91 4.67
C LEU A 114 9.68 -4.97 5.86
N GLY A 115 9.73 -6.00 6.70
CA GLY A 115 8.91 -6.07 7.91
C GLY A 115 9.18 -4.98 8.96
N THR A 116 10.39 -4.41 9.04
CA THR A 116 10.65 -3.21 9.87
C THR A 116 10.16 -1.92 9.21
N VAL A 117 10.30 -1.80 7.89
CA VAL A 117 9.81 -0.66 7.11
C VAL A 117 8.27 -0.64 7.10
N ASP A 118 7.61 -1.78 6.93
CA ASP A 118 6.16 -1.94 6.97
C ASP A 118 5.60 -1.43 8.29
N ARG A 119 6.22 -1.76 9.43
CA ARG A 119 5.83 -1.24 10.75
C ARG A 119 6.04 0.28 10.90
N ALA A 120 7.01 0.87 10.20
CA ALA A 120 7.21 2.32 10.21
C ALA A 120 6.20 3.03 9.29
N VAL A 121 5.92 2.44 8.12
CA VAL A 121 4.91 2.90 7.17
C VAL A 121 3.51 2.78 7.76
N ASP A 122 3.19 1.68 8.43
CA ASP A 122 1.91 1.48 9.11
C ASP A 122 1.68 2.53 10.20
N ARG A 123 2.70 2.89 10.97
CA ARG A 123 2.60 3.98 11.97
C ARG A 123 2.33 5.32 11.31
N LYS A 124 3.05 5.65 10.24
CA LYS A 124 2.84 6.91 9.50
C LYS A 124 1.46 6.95 8.83
N ARG A 125 1.05 5.85 8.21
CA ARG A 125 -0.28 5.69 7.59
C ARG A 125 -1.38 5.77 8.63
N ALA A 126 -1.22 5.15 9.80
CA ALA A 126 -2.18 5.22 10.89
C ALA A 126 -2.38 6.66 11.37
N GLN A 127 -1.30 7.44 11.49
CA GLN A 127 -1.38 8.86 11.84
C GLN A 127 -2.17 9.66 10.79
N GLN A 128 -1.79 9.54 9.50
CA GLN A 128 -2.48 10.25 8.41
C GLN A 128 -3.97 9.90 8.37
N ARG A 129 -4.29 8.62 8.51
CA ARG A 129 -5.67 8.15 8.55
C ARG A 129 -6.46 8.67 9.74
N ALA A 130 -5.83 8.79 10.91
CA ALA A 130 -6.47 9.35 12.10
C ALA A 130 -6.77 10.84 11.91
N GLU A 131 -5.86 11.59 11.28
CA GLU A 131 -6.06 12.99 10.95
C GLU A 131 -7.21 13.16 9.95
N SER A 132 -7.18 12.45 8.81
CA SER A 132 -8.23 12.51 7.78
C SER A 132 -9.59 12.11 8.30
N VAL A 133 -9.71 10.98 9.01
CA VAL A 133 -11.00 10.51 9.52
C VAL A 133 -11.56 11.45 10.59
N SER A 134 -10.70 12.09 11.39
CA SER A 134 -11.13 13.05 12.41
C SER A 134 -11.80 14.27 11.78
N VAL A 135 -11.25 14.75 10.66
CA VAL A 135 -11.79 15.87 9.87
C VAL A 135 -13.06 15.43 9.13
N ILE A 136 -13.00 14.36 8.35
CA ILE A 136 -14.13 13.91 7.52
C ILE A 136 -15.35 13.56 8.39
N MET A 137 -15.15 12.85 9.50
CA MET A 137 -16.26 12.40 10.36
C MET A 137 -16.61 13.40 11.47
N LYS A 138 -16.04 14.62 11.50
CA LYS A 138 -16.09 15.55 12.64
C LYS A 138 -17.49 15.70 13.25
N ASP A 139 -18.48 15.94 12.39
CA ASP A 139 -19.85 16.26 12.78
C ASP A 139 -20.84 15.11 12.49
N VAL A 140 -20.32 13.90 12.23
CA VAL A 140 -21.13 12.72 11.91
C VAL A 140 -21.62 12.03 13.18
N ASP A 141 -22.93 11.85 13.26
CA ASP A 141 -23.59 11.06 14.31
C ASP A 141 -23.63 9.58 13.92
N PHE A 142 -23.09 8.72 14.79
CA PHE A 142 -23.00 7.30 14.50
C PHE A 142 -24.37 6.64 14.32
N ASP A 143 -25.35 6.99 15.14
CA ASP A 143 -26.65 6.32 15.15
C ASP A 143 -27.41 6.60 13.84
N LYS A 144 -27.24 7.81 13.28
CA LYS A 144 -27.76 8.15 11.94
C LYS A 144 -26.92 7.55 10.81
N ALA A 145 -25.60 7.59 10.93
CA ALA A 145 -24.69 7.22 9.85
C ALA A 145 -24.49 5.71 9.70
N ALA A 146 -24.69 4.91 10.76
CA ALA A 146 -24.32 3.49 10.80
C ALA A 146 -24.93 2.64 9.68
N GLN A 147 -26.09 3.04 9.15
CA GLN A 147 -26.72 2.38 8.01
C GLN A 147 -26.58 3.20 6.72
N ALA A 148 -26.94 4.49 6.77
CA ALA A 148 -27.02 5.33 5.58
C ALA A 148 -25.67 5.51 4.88
N LEU A 149 -24.60 5.75 5.65
CA LEU A 149 -23.29 6.05 5.11
C LEU A 149 -22.64 4.82 4.43
N PRO A 150 -22.59 3.62 5.05
CA PRO A 150 -22.11 2.42 4.35
C PRO A 150 -22.91 2.09 3.09
N SER A 151 -24.25 2.14 3.15
CA SER A 151 -25.10 1.84 2.00
C SER A 151 -24.84 2.79 0.83
N TYR A 152 -24.70 4.08 1.10
CA TYR A 152 -24.36 5.07 0.07
C TYR A 152 -22.97 4.81 -0.52
N CYS A 153 -21.96 4.61 0.34
CA CYS A 153 -20.60 4.30 -0.09
C CYS A 153 -20.52 3.04 -0.96
N PHE A 154 -21.27 1.98 -0.62
CA PHE A 154 -21.27 0.73 -1.38
C PHE A 154 -21.97 0.90 -2.73
N GLY A 155 -23.03 1.72 -2.80
CA GLY A 155 -23.69 2.06 -4.05
C GLY A 155 -22.81 2.88 -5.01
N LEU A 156 -21.80 3.58 -4.50
CA LEU A 156 -20.81 4.28 -5.35
C LEU A 156 -19.75 3.34 -5.96
N LEU A 157 -19.59 2.13 -5.41
CA LEU A 157 -18.60 1.16 -5.88
C LEU A 157 -19.20 0.23 -6.93
N GLN A 158 -18.42 -0.09 -7.97
CA GLN A 158 -18.88 -0.95 -9.07
C GLN A 158 -18.71 -2.45 -8.76
N ASN A 159 -17.74 -2.83 -7.91
CA ASN A 159 -17.29 -4.22 -7.74
C ASN A 159 -17.14 -4.68 -6.27
N LEU A 160 -17.97 -4.19 -5.34
CA LEU A 160 -17.89 -4.63 -3.94
C LEU A 160 -18.60 -5.98 -3.74
N SER A 161 -17.89 -7.00 -3.24
CA SER A 161 -18.46 -8.34 -3.06
C SER A 161 -19.47 -8.40 -1.90
N ALA A 162 -20.42 -9.34 -1.98
CA ALA A 162 -21.40 -9.57 -0.91
C ALA A 162 -20.73 -10.00 0.41
N GLU A 163 -19.63 -10.74 0.33
CA GLU A 163 -18.86 -11.18 1.51
C GLU A 163 -18.25 -9.99 2.26
N GLU A 164 -17.69 -9.02 1.54
CA GLU A 164 -17.13 -7.80 2.13
C GLU A 164 -18.21 -6.94 2.78
N GLN A 165 -19.39 -6.83 2.15
CA GLN A 165 -20.53 -6.12 2.72
C GLN A 165 -21.03 -6.79 4.01
N GLU A 166 -21.13 -8.12 4.04
CA GLU A 166 -21.56 -8.87 5.23
C GLU A 166 -20.54 -8.75 6.36
N LYS A 167 -19.25 -8.89 6.04
CA LYS A 167 -18.15 -8.72 7.00
C LYS A 167 -18.15 -7.30 7.59
N PHE A 168 -18.39 -6.29 6.76
CA PHE A 168 -18.53 -4.92 7.21
C PHE A 168 -19.74 -4.72 8.12
N GLY A 169 -20.91 -5.25 7.73
CA GLY A 169 -22.14 -5.18 8.53
C GLY A 169 -21.98 -5.76 9.93
N ARG A 170 -21.31 -6.92 10.05
CA ARG A 170 -20.94 -7.51 11.34
C ARG A 170 -20.07 -6.58 12.19
N LYS A 171 -19.11 -5.90 11.58
CA LYS A 171 -18.25 -4.94 12.27
C LYS A 171 -19.05 -3.73 12.80
N VAL A 172 -19.98 -3.20 12.02
CA VAL A 172 -20.87 -2.11 12.46
C VAL A 172 -21.73 -2.54 13.63
N ALA A 173 -22.30 -3.75 13.58
CA ALA A 173 -23.08 -4.30 14.70
C ALA A 173 -22.26 -4.40 15.99
N LEU A 174 -21.00 -4.82 15.91
CA LEU A 174 -20.08 -4.85 17.06
C LEU A 174 -19.80 -3.44 17.60
N LEU A 175 -19.59 -2.45 16.72
CA LEU A 175 -19.40 -1.05 17.12
C LEU A 175 -20.65 -0.48 17.79
N ALA A 176 -21.84 -0.80 17.27
CA ALA A 176 -23.11 -0.36 17.83
C ALA A 176 -23.31 -0.91 19.25
N ALA A 177 -23.00 -2.19 19.48
CA ALA A 177 -23.12 -2.85 20.78
C ALA A 177 -22.06 -2.44 21.80
N ALA A 178 -20.93 -1.87 21.36
CA ALA A 178 -19.83 -1.52 22.27
C ALA A 178 -20.18 -0.33 23.19
N PRO A 179 -19.83 -0.40 24.49
CA PRO A 179 -20.10 0.66 25.47
C PRO A 179 -19.08 1.80 25.34
N MET A 180 -19.12 2.52 24.21
CA MET A 180 -18.24 3.65 23.92
C MET A 180 -19.03 4.86 23.44
N HIS A 181 -18.43 6.05 23.54
CA HIS A 181 -19.08 7.29 23.16
C HIS A 181 -19.37 7.34 21.64
N ASN A 182 -20.49 7.95 21.25
CA ASN A 182 -20.96 8.01 19.85
C ASN A 182 -19.88 8.58 18.92
N ARG A 183 -19.17 9.66 19.33
CA ARG A 183 -18.03 10.20 18.57
C ARG A 183 -16.95 9.15 18.24
N VAL A 184 -16.62 8.28 19.18
CA VAL A 184 -15.61 7.22 18.97
C VAL A 184 -16.15 6.17 17.99
N LYS A 185 -17.44 5.82 18.09
CA LYS A 185 -18.09 4.93 17.12
C LYS A 185 -18.09 5.54 15.71
N SER A 186 -18.38 6.83 15.56
CA SER A 186 -18.30 7.53 14.27
C SER A 186 -16.89 7.49 13.67
N LEU A 187 -15.86 7.73 14.48
CA LEU A 187 -14.47 7.64 14.02
C LEU A 187 -14.10 6.22 13.57
N LEU A 188 -14.50 5.19 14.32
CA LEU A 188 -14.23 3.79 13.97
C LEU A 188 -15.04 3.33 12.75
N LEU A 189 -16.26 3.83 12.58
CA LEU A 189 -17.07 3.64 11.38
C LEU A 189 -16.37 4.23 10.17
N GLY A 190 -15.97 5.50 10.25
CA GLY A 190 -15.25 6.19 9.18
C GLY A 190 -13.91 5.51 8.84
N LEU A 191 -13.16 5.07 9.85
CA LEU A 191 -11.89 4.37 9.63
C LEU A 191 -12.10 3.03 8.92
N SER A 192 -13.21 2.35 9.23
CA SER A 192 -13.60 1.09 8.60
C SER A 192 -14.06 1.31 7.17
N LEU A 193 -14.82 2.36 6.89
CA LEU A 193 -15.25 2.71 5.53
C LEU A 193 -14.08 3.15 4.68
N MET A 194 -13.22 4.03 5.19
CA MET A 194 -12.03 4.51 4.48
C MET A 194 -11.10 3.36 4.05
N ASN A 195 -11.04 2.26 4.81
CA ASN A 195 -10.32 1.05 4.40
C ASN A 195 -10.92 0.37 3.17
N LEU A 196 -12.25 0.43 3.02
CA LEU A 196 -12.99 -0.33 2.02
C LEU A 196 -13.23 0.50 0.76
N VAL A 197 -13.49 1.80 0.91
CA VAL A 197 -13.91 2.67 -0.19
C VAL A 197 -12.88 3.77 -0.52
N GLY A 198 -11.86 3.95 0.33
CA GLY A 198 -10.88 5.02 0.21
C GLY A 198 -11.33 6.34 0.82
N GLU A 199 -10.36 7.25 1.04
CA GLU A 199 -10.55 8.54 1.72
C GLU A 199 -11.49 9.48 0.95
N LYS A 200 -11.25 9.66 -0.36
CA LYS A 200 -12.02 10.59 -1.20
C LYS A 200 -13.49 10.18 -1.34
N VAL A 201 -13.76 8.88 -1.44
CA VAL A 201 -15.13 8.37 -1.54
C VAL A 201 -15.86 8.59 -0.21
N LEU A 202 -15.20 8.33 0.92
CA LEU A 202 -15.76 8.62 2.23
C LEU A 202 -16.04 10.11 2.43
N GLU A 203 -15.09 10.98 2.08
CA GLU A 203 -15.26 12.43 2.15
C GLU A 203 -16.46 12.90 1.32
N THR A 204 -16.54 12.44 0.07
CA THR A 204 -17.65 12.77 -0.84
C THR A 204 -18.98 12.26 -0.30
N ALA A 205 -19.00 11.03 0.23
CA ALA A 205 -20.20 10.44 0.80
C ALA A 205 -20.72 11.21 2.02
N VAL A 206 -19.82 11.60 2.93
CA VAL A 206 -20.18 12.41 4.10
C VAL A 206 -20.68 13.79 3.68
N ALA A 207 -20.04 14.41 2.70
CA ALA A 207 -20.48 15.70 2.16
C ALA A 207 -21.87 15.62 1.50
N ASN A 208 -22.13 14.56 0.73
CA ASN A 208 -23.39 14.38 0.02
C ASN A 208 -24.56 14.06 0.96
N LEU A 209 -24.33 13.24 2.00
CA LEU A 209 -25.36 12.91 2.98
C LEU A 209 -25.59 14.06 3.98
N GLY A 210 -24.59 14.90 4.21
CA GLY A 210 -24.72 16.17 4.91
C GLY A 210 -25.58 16.09 6.19
N ALA A 211 -26.67 16.86 6.22
CA ALA A 211 -27.56 16.99 7.37
C ALA A 211 -28.22 15.67 7.83
N ASP A 212 -28.40 14.70 6.92
CA ASP A 212 -29.08 13.43 7.23
C ASP A 212 -28.27 12.57 8.21
N ILE A 213 -26.96 12.76 8.25
CA ILE A 213 -26.04 11.99 9.12
C ILE A 213 -25.33 12.86 10.17
N GLN A 214 -25.58 14.17 10.19
CA GLN A 214 -24.92 15.08 11.11
C GLN A 214 -25.58 15.11 12.50
N VAL A 215 -24.79 15.44 13.52
CA VAL A 215 -25.28 15.70 14.89
C VAL A 215 -26.27 16.86 14.83
N THR A 216 -27.52 16.64 15.25
CA THR A 216 -28.51 17.73 15.30
C THR A 216 -28.12 18.70 16.42
N THR A 217 -27.70 19.92 16.09
CA THR A 217 -27.60 20.97 17.10
C THR A 217 -29.02 21.45 17.41
N PRO A 218 -29.49 21.45 18.68
CA PRO A 218 -30.81 21.96 19.01
C PRO A 218 -30.88 23.44 18.63
N VAL A 219 -31.83 23.80 17.77
CA VAL A 219 -32.17 25.19 17.47
C VAL A 219 -32.70 25.81 18.75
N VAL A 220 -31.95 26.72 19.37
CA VAL A 220 -32.45 27.53 20.48
C VAL A 220 -33.46 28.51 19.88
N VAL A 221 -34.74 28.18 19.98
CA VAL A 221 -35.82 29.11 19.65
C VAL A 221 -35.88 30.13 20.79
N VAL A 222 -35.35 31.33 20.56
CA VAL A 222 -35.55 32.46 21.45
C VAL A 222 -37.02 32.87 21.32
N VAL A 223 -37.84 32.51 22.31
CA VAL A 223 -39.22 32.98 22.39
C VAL A 223 -39.17 34.45 22.83
N GLU A 224 -39.27 35.37 21.88
CA GLU A 224 -39.58 36.77 22.20
C GLU A 224 -40.96 36.82 22.86
N SER A 225 -40.98 37.22 24.13
CA SER A 225 -42.22 37.45 24.86
C SER A 225 -42.88 38.72 24.31
N PRO A 226 -44.21 38.73 24.07
CA PRO A 226 -44.87 39.92 23.56
C PRO A 226 -44.87 40.99 24.65
N VAL A 227 -44.34 42.16 24.31
CA VAL A 227 -44.45 43.39 25.11
C VAL A 227 -45.93 43.78 25.13
N VAL A 228 -46.60 43.50 26.25
CA VAL A 228 -47.96 44.00 26.50
C VAL A 228 -47.84 45.50 26.73
N SER A 229 -48.50 46.27 25.85
CA SER A 229 -48.65 47.72 25.91
C SER A 229 -49.81 48.10 26.82
#